data_AF-A0A809QKD4-F1
#
_entry.id   AF-A0A809QKD4-F1
#
_cell.length_a   1.000
_cell.length_b   1.000
_cell.length_c   1.000
_cell.angle_alpha   90.00
_cell.angle_beta   90.00
_cell.angle_gamma   90.00
#
_symmetry.space_group_name_H-M   'P 1'
#
loop_
_entity.id
_entity.type
_entity.pdbx_description
1 polymer ?
#
loop_
_entity_poly.entity_id
_entity_poly.type
_entity_poly.pdbx_seq_one_letter_code
_entity_poly.pdbx_strand_id
1 'polypeptide(L)'
;MMLALLSCVGLLVLTGWAMGTDLLWGYAWPVRVHVAIAWTMVGLIALHVLGAIYTGWQHRENLVKAMLTGKKTAPEPGDVD
;
A
#
# COMPACT_ATOMS: atom_id res chain seq x y z
N MET A 1 -2.09 -2.94 7.71
CA MET A 1 -2.11 -2.10 6.49
C MET A 1 -1.71 -2.85 5.22
N MET A 2 -0.71 -3.74 5.24
CA MET A 2 -0.24 -4.44 4.04
C MET A 2 -1.34 -5.23 3.32
N LEU A 3 -2.16 -5.99 4.06
CA LEU A 3 -3.29 -6.72 3.48
C LEU A 3 -4.29 -5.78 2.78
N ALA A 4 -4.55 -4.60 3.34
CA ALA A 4 -5.44 -3.61 2.72
C ALA A 4 -4.87 -3.06 1.41
N LEU A 5 -3.56 -2.80 1.34
CA LEU A 5 -2.88 -2.42 0.09
C LEU A 5 -2.98 -3.52 -0.95
N LEU A 6 -2.70 -4.78 -0.58
CA LEU A 6 -2.82 -5.93 -1.48
C LEU A 6 -4.26 -6.12 -1.98
N SER A 7 -5.26 -5.93 -1.12
CA SER A 7 -6.67 -5.95 -1.52
C SER A 7 -6.99 -4.84 -2.51
N CYS A 8 -6.50 -3.61 -2.30
CA CYS A 8 -6.71 -2.51 -3.24
C CYS A 8 -6.08 -2.79 -4.61
N VAL A 9 -4.87 -3.36 -4.65
CA VAL A 9 -4.23 -3.80 -5.90
C VAL A 9 -5.10 -4.83 -6.61
N GLY A 10 -5.54 -5.87 -5.90
CA GLY A 10 -6.41 -6.90 -6.48
C GLY A 10 -7.73 -6.33 -7.04
N LEU A 11 -8.35 -5.41 -6.31
CA LEU A 11 -9.57 -4.73 -6.75
C LEU A 11 -9.35 -3.82 -7.97
N LEU A 12 -8.21 -3.11 -8.05
CA LEU A 12 -7.88 -2.31 -9.23
C LEU A 12 -7.65 -3.18 -10.46
N VAL A 13 -6.95 -4.32 -10.31
CA VAL A 13 -6.79 -5.28 -11.40
C VAL A 13 -8.15 -5.82 -11.86
N LEU A 14 -9.00 -6.23 -10.91
CA LEU A 14 -10.33 -6.77 -11.21
C LEU A 14 -11.21 -5.75 -11.92
N THR A 15 -11.30 -4.53 -11.39
CA THR A 15 -12.14 -3.46 -11.96
C THR A 15 -11.58 -2.95 -13.27
N GLY A 16 -10.25 -2.86 -13.42
CA GLY A 16 -9.59 -2.51 -14.67
C GLY A 16 -9.87 -3.51 -15.78
N TRP A 17 -9.74 -4.81 -15.49
CA TRP A 17 -10.11 -5.87 -16.42
C TRP A 17 -11.60 -5.84 -16.78
N ALA A 18 -12.48 -5.70 -15.77
CA ALA A 18 -13.92 -5.71 -15.98
C ALA A 18 -14.41 -4.54 -16.87
N MET A 19 -13.79 -3.37 -16.79
CA MET A 19 -14.09 -2.22 -17.66
C MET A 19 -13.74 -2.48 -19.14
N GLY A 20 -12.83 -3.39 -19.43
CA GLY A 20 -12.49 -3.79 -20.80
C GLY A 20 -13.44 -4.83 -21.40
N THR A 21 -14.42 -5.32 -20.63
CA THR A 21 -15.36 -6.35 -21.09
C THR A 21 -16.66 -5.73 -21.62
N ASP A 22 -17.29 -6.42 -22.58
CA ASP A 22 -18.57 -5.99 -23.16
C ASP A 22 -19.72 -5.90 -22.14
N LEU A 23 -19.59 -6.60 -21.00
CA LEU A 23 -20.60 -6.63 -19.94
C LEU A 23 -20.81 -5.25 -19.28
N LEU A 24 -19.73 -4.46 -19.15
CA LEU A 24 -19.74 -3.18 -18.45
C LEU A 24 -19.47 -1.99 -19.38
N TRP A 25 -19.29 -2.26 -20.68
CA TRP A 25 -19.05 -1.26 -21.71
C TRP A 25 -20.21 -0.25 -21.79
N GLY A 26 -19.89 1.04 -21.88
CA GLY A 26 -20.87 2.13 -21.96
C GLY A 26 -21.41 2.65 -20.63
N TYR A 27 -21.16 1.97 -19.51
CA TYR A 27 -21.55 2.47 -18.19
C TYR A 27 -20.46 3.34 -17.56
N ALA A 28 -20.84 4.45 -16.92
CA ALA A 28 -19.90 5.36 -16.27
C ALA A 28 -19.53 4.95 -14.82
N TRP A 29 -20.34 4.10 -14.18
CA TRP A 29 -20.13 3.72 -12.78
C TRP A 29 -18.90 2.83 -12.52
N PRO A 30 -18.48 1.89 -13.41
CA PRO A 30 -17.29 1.07 -13.18
C PRO A 30 -16.02 1.92 -13.09
N VAL A 31 -15.91 2.96 -13.93
CA VAL A 31 -14.81 3.93 -13.89
C VAL A 31 -14.77 4.66 -12.55
N ARG A 32 -15.93 5.10 -12.03
CA ARG A 32 -15.99 5.78 -10.72
C ARG A 32 -15.55 4.85 -9.58
N VAL A 33 -15.94 3.57 -9.63
CA VAL A 33 -15.50 2.58 -8.64
C VAL A 33 -13.98 2.39 -8.70
N HIS A 34 -13.42 2.20 -9.89
CA HIS A 34 -11.97 2.06 -10.07
C HIS A 34 -11.21 3.30 -9.55
N VAL A 35 -11.67 4.50 -9.90
CA VAL A 35 -11.09 5.76 -9.43
C VAL A 35 -11.18 5.90 -7.91
N ALA A 36 -12.31 5.52 -7.29
CA ALA A 36 -12.46 5.57 -5.84
C ALA A 36 -11.48 4.62 -5.13
N ILE A 37 -11.28 3.40 -5.66
CA ILE A 37 -10.29 2.46 -5.15
C ILE A 37 -8.87 3.02 -5.34
N ALA A 38 -8.58 3.66 -6.46
CA ALA A 38 -7.27 4.26 -6.73
C ALA A 38 -6.93 5.37 -5.72
N TRP A 39 -7.87 6.29 -5.46
CA TRP A 39 -7.68 7.35 -4.45
C TRP A 39 -7.54 6.78 -3.03
N THR A 40 -8.31 5.74 -2.72
CA THR A 40 -8.16 5.02 -1.44
C THR A 40 -6.76 4.42 -1.31
N MET A 41 -6.23 3.81 -2.38
CA MET A 41 -4.88 3.26 -2.38
C MET A 41 -3.81 4.32 -2.19
N VAL A 42 -3.94 5.50 -2.82
CA VAL A 42 -3.00 6.62 -2.59
C VAL A 42 -2.98 7.02 -1.11
N GLY A 43 -4.15 7.14 -0.46
CA GLY A 43 -4.24 7.42 0.97
C GLY A 43 -3.56 6.34 1.83
N LEU A 44 -3.78 5.07 1.50
CA LEU A 44 -3.15 3.94 2.20
C LEU A 44 -1.63 3.90 2.00
N ILE A 45 -1.12 4.26 0.81
CA ILE A 45 0.32 4.37 0.54
C ILE A 45 0.93 5.45 1.42
N ALA A 46 0.31 6.63 1.50
CA ALA A 46 0.79 7.71 2.36
C ALA A 46 0.83 7.27 3.83
N LEU A 47 -0.25 6.64 4.32
CA LEU A 47 -0.29 6.07 5.67
C LEU A 47 0.78 5.01 5.89
N HIS A 48 1.04 4.16 4.89
CA HIS A 48 2.05 3.11 4.99
C HIS A 48 3.47 3.65 5.08
N VAL A 49 3.81 4.65 4.25
CA VAL A 49 5.10 5.33 4.31
C VAL A 49 5.27 6.05 5.64
N LEU A 50 4.25 6.77 6.11
CA LEU A 50 4.29 7.42 7.43
C LEU A 50 4.46 6.40 8.56
N GLY A 51 3.77 5.26 8.49
CA GLY A 51 3.93 4.18 9.45
C GLY A 51 5.35 3.62 9.46
N ALA A 52 5.95 3.38 8.29
CA ALA A 52 7.34 2.92 8.20
C ALA A 52 8.34 3.95 8.74
N ILE A 53 8.13 5.24 8.48
CA ILE A 53 8.97 6.31 9.06
C ILE A 53 8.80 6.37 10.57
N TYR A 54 7.56 6.32 11.06
CA TYR A 54 7.26 6.38 12.49
C TYR A 54 7.88 5.21 13.26
N THR A 55 7.70 3.97 12.78
CA THR A 55 8.30 2.78 13.39
C THR A 55 9.83 2.83 13.30
N GLY A 56 10.38 3.32 12.18
CA GLY A 56 11.84 3.51 12.04
C GLY A 56 12.39 4.51 13.05
N TRP A 57 11.66 5.59 13.32
CA TRP A 57 12.04 6.55 14.35
C TRP A 57 11.91 5.98 15.76
N GLN A 58 10.81 5.28 16.05
CA GLN A 58 10.56 4.62 17.33
C GLN A 58 11.67 3.62 17.67
N HIS A 59 12.08 2.79 16.71
CA HIS A 59 13.11 1.78 16.89
C HIS A 59 14.54 2.31 16.64
N ARG A 60 14.71 3.60 16.31
CA ARG A 60 16.00 4.22 15.92
C ARG A 60 16.73 3.49 14.77
N GLU A 61 16.00 2.73 13.99
CA GLU A 61 16.51 1.97 12.85
C GLU A 61 16.05 2.59 11.54
N ASN A 62 16.95 2.70 10.55
CA ASN A 62 16.56 3.13 9.22
C ASN A 62 15.94 1.95 8.44
N LEU A 63 14.64 1.73 8.65
CA LEU A 63 13.87 0.67 7.99
C LEU A 63 13.94 0.79 6.45
N VAL A 64 13.94 2.00 5.89
CA VAL A 64 14.05 2.20 4.43
C VAL A 64 15.40 1.67 3.92
N LYS A 65 16.49 1.98 4.63
CA LYS A 65 17.82 1.44 4.31
C LYS A 65 17.85 -0.08 4.46
N ALA A 66 17.20 -0.64 5.48
CA ALA A 66 17.11 -2.09 5.67
C ALA A 66 16.35 -2.77 4.52
N MET A 67 15.29 -2.15 4.00
CA MET A 67 14.54 -2.67 2.85
C MET A 67 15.37 -2.66 1.56
N LEU A 68 16.18 -1.61 1.34
CA LEU A 68 17.06 -1.51 0.17
C LEU A 68 18.27 -2.45 0.25
N THR A 69 18.85 -2.59 1.43
CA THR A 69 20.08 -3.39 1.63
C THR A 69 19.79 -4.85 1.96
N GLY A 70 18.55 -5.18 2.32
CA GLY A 70 18.18 -6.50 2.85
C GLY A 70 18.79 -6.82 4.23
N LYS A 71 19.50 -5.86 4.84
CA LYS A 71 20.19 -6.04 6.12
C LYS A 71 19.48 -5.21 7.19
N LYS A 72 18.84 -5.90 8.14
CA LYS A 72 18.33 -5.30 9.37
C LYS A 72 19.40 -5.39 10.45
N THR A 73 19.62 -4.30 11.20
CA THR A 73 20.52 -4.29 12.36
C THR A 73 19.97 -5.24 13.42
N ALA A 74 20.85 -5.98 14.12
CA ALA A 74 20.41 -6.82 15.23
C ALA A 74 19.92 -5.92 16.38
N PRO A 75 18.89 -6.34 17.15
CA PRO A 75 18.40 -5.56 18.28
C PRO A 75 19.54 -5.27 19.27
N GLU A 76 19.71 -4.01 19.66
CA GLU A 76 20.68 -3.61 20.69
C GLU A 76 19.99 -3.46 22.06
N PRO A 77 20.72 -3.65 23.18
CA PRO A 77 20.17 -3.43 24.52
C PRO A 77 19.71 -1.96 24.69
N GLY A 78 18.40 -1.74 24.68
CA GLY A 78 17.78 -0.41 24.77
C GLY A 78 16.79 -0.08 23.64
N ASP A 79 16.66 -0.95 22.64
CA ASP A 79 15.62 -0.85 21.62
C ASP A 79 14.24 -1.16 22.20
N VAL A 80 13.22 -0.48 21.68
CA VAL A 80 11.82 -0.62 22.12
C VAL A 80 11.15 -1.71 21.27
N ASP A 81 10.70 -2.78 21.93
CA ASP A 81 9.94 -3.90 21.33
C ASP A 81 8.56 -3.48 20.79
#